data_AF-A0A316KAR9-F1
#
_entry.id   AF-A0A316KAR9-F1
#
_cell.length_a   1.000
_cell.length_b   1.000
_cell.length_c   1.000
_cell.angle_alpha   90.00
_cell.angle_beta   90.00
_cell.angle_gamma   90.00
#
_symmetry.space_group_name_H-M   'P 1'
#
loop_
_entity.id
_entity.type
_entity.pdbx_description
1 polymer ?
#
loop_
_entity_poly.entity_id
_entity_poly.type
_entity_poly.pdbx_seq_one_letter_code
_entity_poly.pdbx_strand_id
1 'polypeptide(L)'
;MDSAQVIEVHDGILVAIQEAQDEQGNWVGIEYFSFSGCGNSFWRHLVPPHHVMMFGVNKYQGNFKTKLRVRLQTNGTTLVSNEYSGYINKGQLEKPDFKFGWNSYLNEED
;
A
#
# COMPACT_ATOMS: atom_id res chain seq x y z
N MET A 1 -6.94 6.50 19.69
CA MET A 1 -7.43 5.17 19.32
C MET A 1 -7.54 4.38 20.60
N ASP A 2 -8.73 3.85 20.90
CA ASP A 2 -9.02 3.24 22.21
C ASP A 2 -8.69 1.74 22.25
N SER A 3 -8.33 1.16 21.09
CA SER A 3 -7.77 -0.18 20.97
C SER A 3 -6.37 -0.14 20.35
N ALA A 4 -5.55 -1.13 20.69
CA ALA A 4 -4.25 -1.33 20.07
C ALA A 4 -4.43 -1.76 18.61
N GLN A 5 -3.57 -1.26 17.72
CA GLN A 5 -3.51 -1.69 16.32
C GLN A 5 -2.26 -2.52 16.08
N VAL A 6 -2.36 -3.48 15.16
CA VAL A 6 -1.26 -4.36 14.79
C VAL A 6 -0.96 -4.15 13.31
N ILE A 7 0.14 -3.46 13.06
CA ILE A 7 0.59 -3.16 11.71
C ILE A 7 1.47 -4.32 11.23
N GLU A 8 1.14 -4.86 10.06
CA GLU A 8 1.91 -5.92 9.44
C GLU A 8 3.14 -5.34 8.76
N VAL A 9 4.30 -5.92 9.07
CA VAL A 9 5.60 -5.52 8.55
C VAL A 9 6.27 -6.76 8.00
N HIS A 10 6.75 -6.69 6.76
CA HIS A 10 7.48 -7.79 6.13
C HIS A 10 8.89 -7.34 5.82
N ASP A 11 9.90 -8.11 6.25
CA ASP A 11 11.32 -7.75 6.08
C ASP A 11 11.68 -6.35 6.62
N GLY A 12 10.96 -5.86 7.65
CA GLY A 12 11.16 -4.51 8.20
C GLY A 12 10.48 -3.38 7.41
N ILE A 13 9.74 -3.71 6.35
CA ILE A 13 9.03 -2.77 5.48
C ILE A 13 7.56 -2.70 5.88
N LEU A 14 7.07 -1.48 6.12
CA LEU A 14 5.65 -1.21 6.29
C LEU A 14 4.93 -1.49 4.96
N VAL A 15 3.97 -2.40 4.97
CA VAL A 15 3.19 -2.74 3.78
C VAL A 15 2.04 -1.73 3.62
N ALA A 16 2.37 -0.55 3.10
CA ALA A 16 1.44 0.47 2.63
C ALA A 16 1.64 0.70 1.14
N ILE A 17 0.55 0.85 0.39
CA ILE A 17 0.57 0.97 -1.06
C ILE A 17 -0.21 2.23 -1.44
N GLN A 18 0.42 3.09 -2.23
CA GLN A 18 -0.27 4.16 -2.93
C GLN A 18 -1.06 3.58 -4.10
N GLU A 19 -2.31 4.00 -4.20
CA GLU A 19 -3.18 3.72 -5.33
C GLU A 19 -3.45 5.00 -6.09
N ALA A 20 -3.59 4.89 -7.41
CA ALA A 20 -4.03 5.95 -8.30
C ALA A 20 -5.34 5.58 -8.99
N GLN A 21 -6.14 6.59 -9.28
CA GLN A 21 -7.34 6.40 -10.08
C GLN A 21 -6.96 6.38 -11.58
N ASP A 22 -7.40 5.36 -12.31
CA ASP A 22 -7.23 5.28 -13.77
C ASP A 22 -8.25 6.17 -14.52
N GLU A 23 -8.20 6.16 -15.85
CA GLU A 23 -9.09 6.96 -16.71
C GLU A 23 -10.55 6.49 -16.65
N GLN A 24 -10.80 5.28 -16.16
CA GLN A 24 -12.12 4.67 -16.01
C GLN A 24 -12.69 4.85 -14.60
N GLY A 25 -11.90 5.41 -13.67
CA GLY A 25 -12.29 5.62 -12.28
C GLY A 25 -11.93 4.47 -11.34
N ASN A 26 -11.23 3.43 -11.81
CA ASN A 26 -10.79 2.32 -10.97
C ASN A 26 -9.54 2.68 -10.18
N TRP A 27 -9.37 2.07 -9.01
CA TRP A 27 -8.17 2.23 -8.20
C TRP A 27 -7.14 1.16 -8.56
N VAL A 28 -5.93 1.60 -8.86
CA VAL A 28 -4.81 0.76 -9.28
C VAL A 28 -3.62 1.02 -8.35
N GLY A 29 -3.04 -0.03 -7.78
CA GLY A 29 -1.79 0.08 -7.01
C GLY A 29 -0.62 0.47 -7.91
N ILE A 30 0.11 1.53 -7.54
CA ILE A 30 1.20 2.12 -8.34
C ILE A 30 2.60 1.90 -7.73
N GLU A 31 2.67 1.14 -6.65
CA GLU A 31 3.87 0.73 -5.93
C GLU A 31 3.93 -0.78 -5.91
N TYR A 32 5.12 -1.39 -5.87
CA TYR A 32 5.27 -2.85 -5.85
C TYR A 32 6.35 -3.27 -4.86
N PHE A 33 6.11 -4.35 -4.13
CA PHE A 33 7.09 -4.98 -3.24
C PHE A 33 7.40 -6.38 -3.73
N SER A 34 8.69 -6.70 -3.86
CA SER A 34 9.15 -8.07 -4.05
C SER A 34 9.54 -8.64 -2.69
N PHE A 35 8.75 -9.59 -2.19
CA PHE A 35 9.05 -10.26 -0.93
C PHE A 35 9.92 -11.49 -1.19
N SER A 36 10.90 -11.71 -0.31
CA SER A 36 11.67 -12.95 -0.34
C SER A 36 10.80 -14.10 0.16
N GLY A 37 10.69 -15.19 -0.61
CA GLY A 37 9.83 -16.35 -0.31
C GLY A 37 10.33 -17.25 0.83
N CYS A 38 11.05 -16.70 1.81
CA CYS A 38 11.55 -17.43 2.98
C CYS A 38 10.65 -17.09 4.18
N GLY A 39 9.78 -18.02 4.58
CA GLY A 39 8.69 -17.83 5.54
C GLY A 39 9.06 -17.53 7.00
N ASN A 40 10.03 -16.65 7.28
CA ASN A 40 10.48 -16.28 8.63
C ASN A 40 10.50 -14.77 8.92
N SER A 41 10.01 -13.90 8.02
CA SER A 41 10.15 -12.44 8.13
C SER A 41 8.87 -11.65 8.45
N PHE A 42 7.82 -12.31 8.93
CA PHE A 42 6.58 -11.63 9.31
C PHE A 42 6.73 -11.04 10.72
N TRP A 43 6.79 -9.72 10.79
CA TRP A 43 6.83 -8.98 12.06
C TRP A 43 5.56 -8.15 12.22
N ARG A 44 5.18 -7.95 13.47
CA ARG A 44 4.00 -7.17 13.84
C ARG A 44 4.44 -5.99 14.68
N HIS A 45 4.14 -4.79 14.21
CA HIS A 45 4.37 -3.57 14.99
C HIS A 45 3.09 -3.21 15.74
N LEU A 46 3.15 -3.29 17.07
CA LEU A 46 2.05 -2.86 17.94
C LEU A 46 2.04 -1.34 18.03
N VAL A 47 0.88 -0.73 17.77
CA VAL A 47 0.59 0.66 18.12
C VAL A 47 -0.30 0.64 19.35
N PRO A 48 0.22 0.95 20.55
CA PRO A 48 -0.57 0.90 21.77
C PRO A 48 -1.73 1.92 21.77
N PRO A 49 -2.73 1.76 22.65
CA PRO A 49 -3.75 2.78 22.86
C PRO A 49 -3.11 4.15 23.13
N HIS A 50 -3.76 5.21 22.67
CA HIS A 50 -3.28 6.60 22.79
C HIS A 50 -1.92 6.90 22.15
N HIS A 51 -1.39 6.02 21.29
CA HIS A 51 -0.19 6.27 20.49
C HIS A 51 -0.56 6.49 19.02
N VAL A 52 0.37 7.12 18.30
CA VAL A 52 0.24 7.36 16.86
C VAL A 52 1.46 6.81 16.14
N MET A 53 1.23 6.21 14.98
CA MET A 53 2.28 5.88 14.01
C MET A 53 2.19 6.89 12.88
N MET A 54 3.33 7.42 12.47
CA MET A 54 3.44 8.31 11.32
C MET A 54 4.44 7.74 10.34
N PHE A 55 4.08 7.71 9.07
CA PHE A 55 4.94 7.30 7.98
C PHE A 55 4.73 8.23 6.78
N GLY A 56 5.77 8.38 5.97
CA GLY A 56 5.70 9.12 4.71
C GLY A 56 5.30 8.20 3.57
N VAL A 57 4.75 8.78 2.52
CA VAL A 57 4.54 8.13 1.23
C VAL A 57 5.22 8.96 0.14
N ASN A 58 5.52 8.33 -0.99
CA ASN A 58 6.18 9.01 -2.09
C ASN A 58 5.28 10.08 -2.70
N LYS A 59 5.81 11.31 -2.81
CA LYS A 59 5.18 12.36 -3.62
C LYS A 59 5.63 12.20 -5.06
N TYR A 60 4.90 11.40 -5.82
CA TYR A 60 5.17 11.18 -7.23
C TYR A 60 5.05 12.46 -8.06
N GLN A 61 5.77 12.47 -9.17
CA GLN A 61 5.72 13.47 -10.23
C GLN A 61 5.50 12.75 -11.55
N GLY A 62 4.90 13.44 -12.51
CA GLY A 62 4.72 12.90 -13.85
C GLY A 62 3.71 13.68 -14.67
N ASN A 63 3.33 13.10 -15.80
CA ASN A 63 2.47 13.74 -16.81
C ASN A 63 0.98 13.45 -16.65
N PHE A 64 0.59 12.56 -15.73
CA PHE A 64 -0.80 12.20 -15.50
C PHE A 64 -1.27 12.70 -14.14
N LYS A 65 -2.22 13.64 -14.15
CA LYS A 65 -2.86 14.15 -12.93
C LYS A 65 -4.00 13.21 -12.54
N THR A 66 -4.01 12.75 -11.30
CA THR A 66 -5.03 11.83 -10.81
C THR A 66 -5.30 12.02 -9.31
N LYS A 67 -6.30 11.29 -8.81
CA LYS A 67 -6.51 11.11 -7.37
C LYS A 67 -5.65 9.94 -6.89
N LEU A 68 -5.10 10.13 -5.70
CA LEU A 68 -4.28 9.17 -5.00
C LEU A 68 -4.91 8.87 -3.64
N ARG A 69 -4.67 7.67 -3.12
CA ARG A 69 -4.95 7.30 -1.74
C ARG A 69 -3.93 6.25 -1.28
N VAL A 70 -3.87 6.01 0.01
CA VAL A 70 -2.98 5.01 0.61
C VAL A 70 -3.82 3.89 1.18
N ARG A 71 -3.48 2.66 0.79
CA ARG A 71 -4.03 1.42 1.32
C ARG A 71 -3.02 0.80 2.29
N LEU A 72 -3.46 0.52 3.52
CA LEU A 72 -2.64 -0.08 4.57
C LEU A 72 -3.30 -1.36 5.07
N GLN A 73 -2.57 -2.47 5.03
CA GLN A 73 -3.03 -3.73 5.64
C GLN A 73 -2.64 -3.78 7.12
N THR A 74 -3.60 -4.10 7.98
CA THR A 74 -3.42 -4.16 9.43
C THR A 74 -4.41 -5.14 10.05
N ASN A 75 -3.95 -6.08 10.87
CA ASN A 75 -4.78 -7.03 11.63
C ASN A 75 -5.92 -7.69 10.80
N GLY A 76 -5.62 -8.13 9.57
CA GLY A 76 -6.61 -8.72 8.66
C GLY A 76 -7.68 -7.76 8.13
N THR A 77 -7.52 -6.45 8.32
CA THR A 77 -8.36 -5.41 7.72
C THR A 77 -7.53 -4.47 6.84
N THR A 78 -8.21 -3.75 5.96
CA THR A 78 -7.62 -2.75 5.08
C THR A 78 -8.09 -1.38 5.50
N LEU A 79 -7.15 -0.52 5.89
CA LEU A 79 -7.40 0.90 6.08
C LEU A 79 -7.12 1.64 4.78
N VAL A 80 -8.00 2.57 4.42
CA VAL A 80 -7.86 3.41 3.23
C VAL A 80 -7.84 4.87 3.67
N SER A 81 -6.85 5.63 3.20
CA SER A 81 -6.77 7.06 3.50
C SER A 81 -7.84 7.85 2.76
N ASN A 82 -8.02 9.11 3.15
CA ASN A 82 -8.70 10.08 2.30
C ASN A 82 -7.99 10.21 0.95
N GLU A 83 -8.76 10.58 -0.07
CA GLU A 83 -8.25 10.90 -1.40
C GLU A 83 -7.50 12.23 -1.40
N TYR A 84 -6.44 12.32 -2.19
CA TYR A 84 -5.73 13.57 -2.46
C TYR A 84 -5.31 13.64 -3.93
N SER A 85 -5.20 14.84 -4.48
CA SER A 85 -4.73 15.00 -5.87
C SER A 85 -3.21 14.92 -5.95
N GLY A 86 -2.70 14.28 -7.02
CA GLY A 86 -1.27 14.20 -7.29
C GLY A 86 -0.98 13.95 -8.77
N TYR A 87 0.29 13.66 -9.04
CA TYR A 87 0.79 13.35 -10.38
C TYR A 87 1.57 12.05 -10.35
N ILE A 88 1.42 11.26 -11.41
CA ILE A 88 2.19 10.04 -11.64
C ILE A 88 2.66 10.01 -13.10
N ASN A 89 3.63 9.17 -13.41
CA ASN A 89 3.86 8.76 -14.80
C ASN A 89 2.77 7.77 -15.19
N LYS A 90 2.14 7.95 -16.35
CA LYS A 90 1.01 7.09 -16.77
C LYS A 90 1.35 5.58 -16.77
N GLY A 91 2.60 5.22 -17.09
CA GLY A 91 3.07 3.84 -17.04
C GLY A 91 3.05 3.19 -15.65
N GLN A 92 2.92 3.96 -14.56
CA GLN A 92 2.74 3.39 -13.21
C GLN A 92 1.37 2.72 -13.02
N LEU A 93 0.41 2.95 -13.93
CA LEU A 93 -0.87 2.24 -13.95
C LEU A 93 -0.77 0.85 -14.60
N GLU A 94 0.36 0.53 -15.23
CA GLU A 94 0.58 -0.76 -15.87
C GLU A 94 1.02 -1.80 -14.82
N LYS A 95 0.35 -2.96 -14.79
CA LYS A 95 0.72 -4.06 -13.89
C LYS A 95 2.10 -4.60 -14.29
N PRO A 96 3.07 -4.73 -13.36
CA PRO A 96 4.37 -5.29 -13.66
C PRO A 96 4.23 -6.78 -13.98
N ASP A 97 5.11 -7.27 -14.85
CA ASP A 97 5.14 -8.68 -15.27
C ASP A 97 5.65 -9.64 -14.16
N PHE A 98 6.04 -9.11 -13.01
CA PHE A 98 6.52 -9.90 -11.86
C PHE A 98 5.35 -10.33 -10.96
N LYS A 99 4.99 -11.62 -11.05
CA LYS A 99 3.86 -12.24 -10.34
C LYS A 99 4.14 -12.77 -8.92
N PHE A 100 5.36 -12.63 -8.39
CA PHE A 100 5.69 -13.23 -7.09
C PHE A 100 5.55 -12.22 -5.95
N GLY A 101 4.56 -12.48 -5.08
CA GLY A 101 4.37 -11.81 -3.79
C GLY A 101 3.31 -10.70 -3.75
N TRP A 102 2.82 -10.21 -4.89
CA TRP A 102 1.92 -9.05 -4.98
C TRP A 102 0.43 -9.37 -4.81
N ASN A 103 -0.07 -10.35 -5.58
CA ASN A 103 -1.50 -10.70 -5.62
C ASN A 103 -2.03 -11.13 -4.25
N SER A 104 -1.19 -11.76 -3.42
CA SER A 104 -1.55 -12.18 -2.07
C SER A 104 -1.80 -11.04 -1.08
N TYR A 105 -1.24 -9.84 -1.29
CA TYR A 105 -1.41 -8.71 -0.37
C TYR A 105 -2.61 -7.80 -0.70
N LEU A 106 -2.96 -7.71 -1.98
CA LEU A 106 -4.09 -6.87 -2.40
C LEU A 106 -5.43 -7.60 -2.41
N ASN A 107 -5.45 -8.92 -2.19
CA ASN A 107 -6.60 -9.79 -2.44
C ASN A 107 -7.19 -9.53 -3.85
N GLU A 108 -6.34 -9.20 -4.81
CA GLU A 108 -6.73 -9.13 -6.21
C GLU A 108 -6.68 -10.56 -6.74
N GLU A 109 -7.86 -11.16 -6.92
CA GLU A 109 -7.97 -12.46 -7.61
C GLU A 109 -7.45 -12.32 -9.04
N ASP A 110 -6.76 -13.36 -9.52
CA ASP A 110 -6.29 -13.50 -10.91
C ASP A 110 -7.46 -13.68 -11.89
#